data_AF-A0A522YQU6-F1
#
_entry.id   AF-A0A522YQU6-F1
#
_cell.length_a   1.000
_cell.length_b   1.000
_cell.length_c   1.000
_cell.angle_alpha   90.00
_cell.angle_beta   90.00
_cell.angle_gamma   90.00
#
_symmetry.space_group_name_H-M   'P 1'
#
loop_
_entity.id
_entity.type
_entity.pdbx_description
1 polymer ?
#
loop_
_entity_poly.entity_id
_entity_poly.type
_entity_poly.pdbx_seq_one_letter_code
_entity_poly.pdbx_strand_id
1 'polypeptide(L)' 'MIGAIAGDVIGSVFEWNNVKRTDFPLFAAGSTFTDDSVLTFAVADCVLNGKEFGATLRDYGRAYPDAA' A
#
# COMPACT_ATOMS: atom_id res chain seq x y z
N MET A 1 7.12 2.91 -8.32
CA MET A 1 6.80 2.92 -6.88
C MET A 1 5.94 4.11 -6.49
N ILE A 2 6.38 5.37 -6.65
CA ILE A 2 5.60 6.55 -6.21
C ILE A 2 4.17 6.58 -6.77
N GLY A 3 3.98 6.30 -8.07
CA GLY A 3 2.63 6.26 -8.66
C GLY A 3 1.75 5.13 -8.10
N ALA A 4 2.33 3.98 -7.75
CA ALA A 4 1.60 2.87 -7.13
C ALA A 4 1.20 3.22 -5.69
N ILE A 5 2.12 3.81 -4.91
CA ILE A 5 1.86 4.31 -3.55
C ILE A 5 0.80 5.41 -3.57
N ALA A 6 0.87 6.34 -4.53
CA ALA A 6 -0.16 7.35 -4.68
C ALA A 6 -1.51 6.71 -5.00
N GLY A 7 -1.56 5.75 -5.94
CA GLY A 7 -2.77 5.01 -6.28
C GLY A 7 -3.38 4.29 -5.10
N ASP A 8 -2.55 3.63 -4.29
CA ASP A 8 -2.94 2.98 -3.03
C ASP A 8 -3.58 3.99 -2.05
N VAL A 9 -2.87 5.08 -1.72
CA VAL A 9 -3.38 6.10 -0.79
C VAL A 9 -4.67 6.75 -1.26
N ILE A 10 -4.77 7.06 -2.57
CA ILE A 10 -5.96 7.63 -3.19
C ILE A 10 -7.12 6.61 -3.14
N GLY A 11 -6.83 5.34 -3.40
CA GLY A 11 -7.80 4.25 -3.47
C GLY A 11 -8.33 3.77 -2.13
N SER A 12 -7.55 3.90 -1.05
CA SER A 12 -7.87 3.38 0.29
C SER A 12 -9.30 3.68 0.78
N VAL A 13 -9.77 4.91 0.59
CA VAL A 13 -11.12 5.34 1.03
C VAL A 13 -12.27 4.73 0.21
N PHE A 14 -11.97 4.14 -0.95
CA PHE A 14 -12.93 3.54 -1.86
C PHE A 14 -12.94 2.01 -1.83
N GLU A 15 -12.02 1.38 -1.11
CA GLU A 15 -11.85 -0.08 -1.07
C GLU A 15 -13.14 -0.82 -0.66
N TRP A 16 -13.84 -0.26 0.36
CA TRP A 16 -15.10 -0.79 0.88
C TRP A 16 -16.34 -0.12 0.27
N ASN A 17 -16.15 0.93 -0.54
CA ASN A 17 -17.20 1.76 -1.13
C ASN A 17 -16.85 2.11 -2.58
N ASN A 18 -16.94 1.09 -3.44
CA ASN A 18 -16.55 1.20 -4.84
C ASN A 18 -17.29 2.33 -5.58
N VAL A 19 -16.54 3.17 -6.29
CA VAL A 19 -17.04 4.25 -7.14
C VAL A 19 -16.54 4.03 -8.56
N LYS A 20 -17.45 4.07 -9.55
CA LYS A 20 -17.10 3.95 -10.99
C LYS A 20 -16.85 5.28 -11.69
N ARG A 21 -16.91 6.37 -10.94
CA ARG A 21 -16.71 7.72 -11.46
C ARG A 21 -15.23 8.07 -11.43
N THR A 22 -14.82 8.94 -12.33
CA THR A 22 -13.44 9.45 -12.42
C THR A 22 -13.30 10.85 -11.82
N ASP A 23 -14.40 11.47 -11.39
CA ASP A 23 -14.45 12.76 -10.70
C ASP A 23 -14.44 12.57 -9.17
N PHE A 24 -13.28 12.26 -8.62
CA PHE A 24 -13.09 12.10 -7.17
C PHE A 24 -11.92 12.95 -6.66
N PRO A 25 -11.95 13.35 -5.38
CA PRO A 25 -10.79 13.98 -4.75
C PRO A 25 -9.65 12.97 -4.69
N LEU A 26 -8.43 13.41 -5.04
CA LEU A 26 -7.25 12.55 -4.92
C LEU A 26 -6.96 12.21 -3.44
N PHE A 27 -7.14 13.18 -2.55
CA PHE A 27 -6.95 12.97 -1.11
C PHE A 27 -8.20 13.41 -0.36
N ALA A 28 -8.73 12.50 0.46
CA ALA A 28 -9.88 12.74 1.31
C ALA A 28 -9.49 12.54 2.77
N ALA A 29 -10.35 12.98 3.69
CA ALA A 29 -10.21 12.62 5.09
C ALA A 29 -10.29 11.09 5.21
N GLY A 30 -9.26 10.47 5.76
CA GLY A 30 -9.14 9.01 5.86
C GLY A 30 -8.29 8.35 4.78
N SER A 31 -7.79 9.09 3.77
CA SER A 31 -6.79 8.55 2.85
C SER A 31 -5.53 8.16 3.60
N THR A 32 -5.16 6.87 3.53
CA THR A 32 -4.00 6.29 4.19
C THR A 32 -3.34 5.27 3.27
N PHE A 33 -2.07 4.94 3.53
CA PHE A 33 -1.42 3.80 2.86
C PHE A 33 -1.99 2.48 3.38
N THR A 34 -1.93 1.44 2.56
CA THR A 34 -2.42 0.08 2.90
C THR A 34 -1.29 -0.95 2.84
N ASP A 35 -1.64 -2.24 2.93
CA ASP A 35 -0.72 -3.35 2.75
C ASP A 35 -0.04 -3.33 1.37
N ASP A 36 -0.69 -2.80 0.33
CA ASP A 36 -0.11 -2.63 -1.01
C ASP A 36 1.20 -1.81 -0.96
N SER A 37 1.18 -0.66 -0.26
CA SER A 37 2.39 0.15 -0.06
C SER A 37 3.42 -0.56 0.83
N VAL A 38 2.98 -1.18 1.92
CA VAL A 38 3.85 -1.89 2.88
C VAL A 38 4.63 -3.01 2.17
N LEU A 39 3.94 -3.86 1.42
CA LEU A 39 4.55 -4.98 0.70
C LEU A 39 5.35 -4.51 -0.52
N THR A 40 4.96 -3.40 -1.16
CA THR A 40 5.78 -2.76 -2.19
C THR A 40 7.15 -2.34 -1.65
N PHE A 41 7.21 -1.77 -0.44
CA PHE A 41 8.48 -1.46 0.22
C PHE A 41 9.25 -2.70 0.66
N ALA A 42 8.56 -3.75 1.14
CA ALA A 42 9.20 -5.02 1.47
C ALA A 42 9.91 -5.63 0.25
N VAL A 43 9.26 -5.62 -0.92
CA VAL A 43 9.86 -6.09 -2.18
C VAL A 43 11.07 -5.24 -2.56
N ALA A 44 10.97 -3.92 -2.44
CA ALA A 44 12.10 -3.03 -2.73
C ALA A 44 13.30 -3.29 -1.79
N ASP A 45 13.05 -3.52 -0.50
CA ASP A 45 14.07 -3.88 0.48
C ASP A 45 14.75 -5.22 0.11
N CYS A 46 13.99 -6.23 -0.30
CA CYS A 46 14.55 -7.49 -0.81
C CYS A 46 15.47 -7.28 -2.01
N VAL A 47 15.04 -6.48 -2.99
CA VAL A 47 15.81 -6.24 -4.22
C VAL A 47 17.08 -5.43 -3.95
N LEU A 48 16.99 -4.40 -3.12
CA LEU A 48 18.11 -3.48 -2.85
C LEU A 48 19.14 -4.08 -1.90
N ASN A 49 18.70 -4.89 -0.94
CA ASN A 49 19.57 -5.42 0.12
C ASN A 49 19.79 -6.94 0.04
N GLY A 50 19.26 -7.61 -0.99
CA GLY A 50 19.43 -9.05 -1.20
C GLY A 50 18.77 -9.92 -0.12
N LYS A 51 17.66 -9.45 0.48
CA LYS A 51 16.95 -10.19 1.52
C LYS A 51 16.05 -11.29 0.94
N GLU A 52 15.74 -12.27 1.76
CA GLU A 52 14.79 -13.34 1.42
C GLU A 52 13.36 -12.78 1.38
N PHE A 53 12.64 -13.06 0.30
CA PHE A 53 11.34 -12.45 0.02
C PHE A 53 10.27 -12.86 1.04
N GLY A 54 10.12 -14.15 1.29
CA GLY A 54 9.07 -14.68 2.15
C GLY A 54 9.15 -14.18 3.59
N ALA A 55 10.36 -14.17 4.16
CA ALA A 55 10.64 -13.65 5.49
C ALA A 55 10.38 -12.13 5.56
N THR A 56 10.95 -11.36 4.64
CA THR A 56 10.83 -9.90 4.64
C THR A 56 9.38 -9.44 4.45
N LEU A 57 8.62 -10.08 3.54
CA LEU A 57 7.20 -9.81 3.35
C LEU A 57 6.39 -10.07 4.63
N ARG A 58 6.66 -11.20 5.32
CA ARG A 58 5.99 -11.53 6.59
C ARG A 58 6.35 -10.55 7.70
N ASP A 59 7.61 -10.12 7.77
CA ASP A 59 8.07 -9.17 8.79
C ASP A 59 7.41 -7.80 8.60
N TYR A 60 7.37 -7.30 7.36
CA TYR A 60 6.67 -6.06 7.03
C TYR A 60 5.17 -6.17 7.31
N GLY A 61 4.49 -7.23 6.83
CA GLY A 61 3.07 -7.40 7.08
C GLY A 61 2.72 -7.49 8.58
N ARG A 62 3.57 -8.15 9.39
CA ARG A 62 3.39 -8.21 10.85
C ARG A 62 3.67 -6.89 11.56
N ALA A 63 4.54 -6.05 11.00
CA ALA A 63 4.84 -4.73 11.56
C ALA A 63 3.68 -3.74 11.35
N TYR A 64 2.80 -3.98 10.37
CA TYR A 64 1.65 -3.14 10.05
C TYR A 64 0.35 -3.97 10.00
N PRO A 65 -0.10 -4.54 11.13
CA PRO A 65 -1.26 -5.45 11.14
C PRO A 65 -2.59 -4.76 10.82
N ASP A 66 -2.65 -3.42 10.96
CA ASP A 66 -3.84 -2.61 10.73
C ASP A 66 -3.79 -1.85 9.38
N ALA A 67 -2.76 -2.09 8.57
CA ALA A 67 -2.73 -1.60 7.19
C ALA A 67 -3.56 -2.56 6.33
N ALA A 68 -4.83 -2.22 6.17
CA ALA A 68 -5.77 -2.83 5.22
C ALA A 68 -6.09 -1.81 4.14
#